data_AF-A0A9W5PPU7-F1
#
_entry.id   AF-A0A9W5PPU7-F1
#
_cell.length_a   1.000
_cell.length_b   1.000
_cell.length_c   1.000
_cell.angle_alpha   90.00
_cell.angle_beta   90.00
_cell.angle_gamma   90.00
#
_symmetry.space_group_name_H-M   'P 1'
#
loop_
_entity.id
_entity.type
_entity.pdbx_description
1 polymer ?
#
loop_
_entity_poly.entity_id
_entity_poly.type
_entity_poly.pdbx_seq_one_letter_code
_entity_poly.pdbx_strand_id
1 'polypeptide(L)'
;MIDTKKNYSIEQLQALDILLKQIPDSNMLALSQKQLKLVIEYDGIIWYGDFIQQEDAQSVFQFNMNKEHGLYKDIYSFSEIPLADSLAKLLDKYFKDNKELFTNLADLSVLFTFLTTLLEQHSHLGTSMNLHPYLFNARTIDGTCNLPFLNLKDRKIYLMSIIDINA
;
A
#
# COMPACT_ATOMS: atom_id res chain seq x y z
N MET A 1 22.98 13.46 -13.75
CA MET A 1 22.56 12.37 -12.85
C MET A 1 21.06 12.24 -13.04
N ILE A 2 20.59 11.19 -13.72
CA ILE A 2 19.16 10.98 -13.96
C ILE A 2 18.60 10.45 -12.65
N ASP A 3 17.70 11.20 -12.01
CA ASP A 3 16.98 10.74 -10.84
C ASP A 3 16.01 9.63 -11.30
N THR A 4 16.44 8.37 -11.18
CA THR A 4 15.66 7.20 -11.61
C THR A 4 14.57 6.82 -10.61
N LYS A 5 14.50 7.52 -9.47
CA LYS A 5 13.51 7.26 -8.43
C LYS A 5 12.21 7.97 -8.78
N LYS A 6 11.16 7.20 -8.94
CA LYS A 6 9.83 7.74 -9.20
C LYS A 6 9.18 8.21 -7.90
N ASN A 7 8.73 9.45 -7.89
CA ASN A 7 7.98 10.02 -6.77
C ASN A 7 6.51 9.58 -6.86
N TYR A 8 5.94 9.17 -5.73
CA TYR A 8 4.54 8.75 -5.60
C TYR A 8 3.78 9.67 -4.66
N SER A 9 2.50 9.88 -4.92
CA SER A 9 1.61 10.56 -3.98
C SER A 9 1.21 9.63 -2.84
N ILE A 10 0.76 10.20 -1.72
CA ILE A 10 0.27 9.43 -0.58
C ILE A 10 -0.91 8.56 -0.97
N GLU A 11 -1.85 9.08 -1.76
CA GLU A 11 -3.04 8.37 -2.21
C GLU A 11 -2.68 7.15 -3.06
N GLN A 12 -1.62 7.28 -3.87
CA GLN A 12 -1.10 6.16 -4.67
C GLN A 12 -0.53 5.06 -3.77
N LEU A 13 0.26 5.43 -2.75
CA LEU A 13 0.85 4.48 -1.81
C LEU A 13 -0.23 3.80 -0.95
N GLN A 14 -1.22 4.58 -0.51
CA GLN A 14 -2.40 4.08 0.20
C GLN A 14 -3.20 3.08 -0.65
N ALA A 15 -3.45 3.40 -1.92
CA ALA A 15 -4.15 2.49 -2.82
C ALA A 15 -3.37 1.19 -3.03
N LEU A 16 -2.05 1.26 -3.25
CA LEU A 16 -1.20 0.08 -3.37
C LEU A 16 -1.19 -0.77 -2.09
N ASP A 17 -1.13 -0.12 -0.92
CA ASP A 17 -1.14 -0.79 0.39
C ASP A 17 -2.47 -1.50 0.67
N ILE A 18 -3.59 -0.99 0.14
CA ILE A 18 -4.89 -1.69 0.15
C ILE A 18 -4.84 -2.90 -0.78
N LEU A 19 -4.36 -2.75 -2.02
CA LEU A 19 -4.30 -3.86 -2.97
C LEU A 19 -3.46 -5.02 -2.45
N LEU A 20 -2.33 -4.74 -1.79
CA LEU A 20 -1.50 -5.78 -1.16
C LEU A 20 -2.28 -6.60 -0.12
N LYS A 21 -3.15 -5.95 0.66
CA LYS A 21 -4.00 -6.61 1.66
C LYS A 21 -5.19 -7.33 1.04
N GLN A 22 -5.58 -6.96 -0.17
CA GLN A 22 -6.68 -7.58 -0.91
C GLN A 22 -6.24 -8.73 -1.83
N ILE A 23 -4.94 -9.06 -1.91
CA ILE A 23 -4.47 -10.19 -2.73
C ILE A 23 -5.24 -11.45 -2.31
N PRO A 24 -6.09 -12.03 -3.19
CA PRO A 24 -6.98 -13.11 -2.77
C PRO A 24 -6.19 -14.40 -2.50
N ASP A 25 -6.53 -15.07 -1.40
CA ASP A 25 -6.00 -16.41 -1.06
C ASP A 25 -6.11 -17.41 -2.19
N SER A 26 -7.17 -17.31 -3.00
CA SER A 26 -7.47 -18.26 -4.08
C SER A 26 -6.63 -18.08 -5.35
N ASN A 27 -5.98 -16.93 -5.53
CA ASN A 27 -5.29 -16.57 -6.77
C ASN A 27 -3.76 -16.49 -6.61
N MET A 28 -3.26 -16.24 -5.39
CA MET A 28 -1.83 -16.11 -5.11
C MET A 28 -1.44 -16.77 -3.77
N LEU A 29 -1.75 -18.06 -3.60
CA LEU A 29 -1.50 -18.83 -2.37
C LEU A 29 -0.11 -18.62 -1.74
N ALA A 30 0.94 -18.48 -2.57
CA ALA A 30 2.31 -18.29 -2.09
C ALA A 30 2.57 -16.90 -1.47
N LEU A 31 1.77 -15.89 -1.83
CA LEU A 31 1.88 -14.51 -1.36
C LEU A 31 0.81 -14.16 -0.33
N SER A 32 -0.36 -14.78 -0.39
CA SER A 32 -1.48 -14.45 0.50
C SER A 32 -1.21 -14.80 1.97
N GLN A 33 -0.31 -15.75 2.22
CA GLN A 33 0.15 -16.11 3.58
C GLN A 33 1.24 -15.17 4.12
N LYS A 34 1.77 -14.25 3.30
CA LYS A 34 2.88 -13.37 3.66
C LYS A 34 2.37 -12.06 4.24
N GLN A 35 3.15 -11.46 5.13
CA GLN A 35 2.85 -10.11 5.62
C GLN A 35 3.57 -9.09 4.74
N LEU A 36 2.96 -8.78 3.60
CA LEU A 36 3.54 -7.88 2.62
C LEU A 36 3.43 -6.42 3.07
N LYS A 37 4.53 -5.67 2.90
CA LYS A 37 4.59 -4.23 3.17
C LYS A 37 5.26 -3.50 2.00
N LEU A 38 4.79 -2.28 1.71
CA LEU A 38 5.49 -1.36 0.82
C LEU A 38 6.76 -0.85 1.51
N VAL A 39 7.85 -0.78 0.76
CA VAL A 39 9.08 -0.13 1.17
C VAL A 39 9.19 1.20 0.46
N ILE A 40 9.36 2.27 1.23
CA ILE A 40 9.53 3.62 0.73
C ILE A 40 10.89 4.19 1.13
N GLU A 41 11.37 5.14 0.35
CA GLU A 41 12.43 6.04 0.76
C GLU A 41 11.84 7.43 1.03
N TYR A 42 12.15 7.94 2.21
CA TYR A 42 11.76 9.25 2.71
C TYR A 42 12.96 9.87 3.42
N ASP A 43 13.35 11.08 3.00
CA ASP A 43 14.48 11.84 3.56
C ASP A 43 15.81 11.05 3.59
N GLY A 44 16.06 10.28 2.53
CA GLY A 44 17.26 9.43 2.39
C GLY A 44 17.26 8.19 3.29
N ILE A 45 16.19 7.93 4.04
CA ILE A 45 16.03 6.76 4.90
C ILE A 45 14.97 5.84 4.29
N ILE A 46 15.22 4.54 4.37
CA ILE A 46 14.34 3.50 3.83
C ILE A 46 13.45 2.97 4.95
N TRP A 47 12.14 3.06 4.75
CA TRP A 47 11.10 2.71 5.71
C TRP A 47 10.12 1.69 5.16
N TYR A 48 9.50 0.93 6.06
CA TYR A 48 8.26 0.19 5.81
C TYR A 48 7.28 0.42 6.97
N GLY A 49 6.01 0.14 6.76
CA GLY A 49 4.95 0.31 7.76
C GLY A 49 3.56 0.10 7.15
N ASP A 50 2.55 0.63 7.83
CA ASP A 50 1.15 0.56 7.43
C ASP A 50 0.64 1.93 7.00
N PHE A 51 0.31 2.14 5.72
CA PHE A 51 -0.44 3.35 5.35
C PHE A 51 -1.87 3.24 5.85
N ILE A 52 -2.42 2.03 5.79
CA ILE A 52 -3.81 1.71 6.10
C ILE A 52 -3.89 0.34 6.76
N GLN A 53 -4.78 0.17 7.74
CA GLN A 53 -5.08 -1.13 8.35
C GLN A 53 -6.38 -1.70 7.80
N GLN A 54 -6.43 -3.01 7.59
CA GLN A 54 -7.64 -3.67 7.14
C GLN A 54 -8.56 -3.93 8.34
N GLU A 55 -9.84 -3.52 8.24
CA GLU A 55 -10.85 -3.85 9.26
C GLU A 55 -11.59 -5.13 8.84
N ASP A 56 -12.08 -5.18 7.60
CA ASP A 56 -12.75 -6.33 7.01
C ASP A 56 -12.49 -6.46 5.50
N ALA A 57 -13.30 -7.27 4.79
CA ALA A 57 -13.14 -7.51 3.36
C ALA A 57 -13.49 -6.31 2.46
N GLN A 58 -14.21 -5.31 2.96
CA GLN A 58 -14.70 -4.14 2.22
C GLN A 58 -14.36 -2.80 2.88
N SER A 59 -13.78 -2.82 4.07
CA SER A 59 -13.43 -1.63 4.82
C SER A 59 -12.01 -1.66 5.39
N VAL A 60 -11.47 -0.46 5.55
CA VAL A 60 -10.16 -0.20 6.16
C VAL A 60 -10.31 0.87 7.22
N PHE A 61 -9.28 1.02 8.05
CA PHE A 61 -9.23 2.07 9.04
C PHE A 61 -7.84 2.69 9.18
N GLN A 62 -7.84 3.89 9.75
CA GLN A 62 -6.66 4.57 10.26
C GLN A 62 -6.90 5.01 11.71
N PHE A 63 -5.83 5.05 12.49
CA PHE A 63 -5.91 5.61 13.84
C PHE A 63 -5.79 7.13 13.79
N ASN A 64 -6.59 7.80 14.62
CA ASN A 64 -6.58 9.24 14.77
C ASN A 64 -6.60 9.62 16.26
N MET A 65 -6.03 10.79 16.58
CA MET A 65 -6.01 11.33 17.93
C MET A 65 -6.77 12.66 17.96
N ASN A 66 -7.89 12.69 18.66
CA ASN A 66 -8.63 13.92 18.96
C ASN A 66 -8.49 14.20 20.46
N LYS A 67 -8.22 15.46 20.80
CA LYS A 67 -8.09 15.95 22.18
C LYS A 67 -9.30 15.59 23.06
N GLU A 68 -10.49 15.44 22.47
CA GLU A 68 -11.72 15.15 23.19
C GLU A 68 -11.98 13.67 23.46
N HIS A 69 -11.46 12.76 22.62
CA HIS A 69 -11.83 11.33 22.65
C HIS A 69 -10.63 10.39 22.79
N GLY A 70 -9.40 10.91 22.79
CA GLY A 70 -8.19 10.10 22.78
C GLY A 70 -7.95 9.47 21.42
N LEU A 71 -7.51 8.20 21.42
CA LEU A 71 -7.26 7.41 20.21
C LEU A 71 -8.59 6.81 19.70
N TYR A 72 -8.95 7.10 18.46
CA TYR A 72 -10.13 6.53 17.80
C TYR A 72 -9.80 6.04 16.39
N LYS A 73 -10.64 5.15 15.86
CA LYS A 73 -10.51 4.61 14.50
C LYS A 73 -11.41 5.40 13.55
N ASP A 74 -10.82 5.96 12.50
CA ASP A 74 -11.56 6.41 11.32
C ASP A 74 -11.72 5.20 10.38
N ILE A 75 -12.94 4.75 10.15
CA ILE A 75 -13.25 3.62 9.27
C ILE A 75 -13.75 4.16 7.93
N TYR A 76 -13.24 3.59 6.84
CA TYR A 76 -13.54 3.96 5.47
C TYR A 76 -13.93 2.73 4.68
N SER A 77 -15.02 2.83 3.92
CA SER A 77 -15.36 1.84 2.90
C SER A 77 -14.43 1.97 1.70
N PHE A 78 -14.12 0.87 1.01
CA PHE A 78 -13.30 0.92 -0.20
C PHE A 78 -13.90 1.78 -1.32
N SER A 79 -15.23 1.89 -1.38
CA SER A 79 -15.89 2.78 -2.33
C SER A 79 -15.59 4.26 -2.07
N GLU A 80 -15.14 4.62 -0.86
CA GLU A 80 -14.69 5.96 -0.48
C GLU A 80 -13.22 6.21 -0.84
N ILE A 81 -12.55 5.22 -1.44
CA ILE A 81 -11.13 5.22 -1.84
C ILE A 81 -11.06 4.91 -3.35
N PRO A 82 -11.44 5.87 -4.23
CA PRO A 82 -11.80 5.54 -5.62
C PRO A 82 -10.64 4.99 -6.45
N LEU A 83 -9.40 5.42 -6.17
CA LEU A 83 -8.21 4.87 -6.81
C LEU A 83 -8.00 3.40 -6.43
N ALA A 84 -8.13 3.05 -5.16
CA ALA A 84 -7.99 1.66 -4.70
C ALA A 84 -9.11 0.78 -5.26
N ASP A 85 -10.37 1.24 -5.19
CA ASP A 85 -11.53 0.51 -5.76
C ASP A 85 -11.36 0.27 -7.27
N SER A 86 -10.90 1.29 -8.01
CA SER A 86 -10.68 1.15 -9.45
C SER A 86 -9.57 0.14 -9.76
N LEU A 87 -8.44 0.22 -9.05
CA LEU A 87 -7.33 -0.71 -9.22
C LEU A 87 -7.71 -2.13 -8.80
N ALA A 88 -8.50 -2.31 -7.74
CA ALA A 88 -8.96 -3.61 -7.28
C ALA A 88 -9.84 -4.31 -8.32
N LYS A 89 -10.78 -3.57 -8.93
CA LYS A 89 -11.62 -4.08 -10.02
C LYS A 89 -10.81 -4.51 -11.25
N LEU A 90 -9.77 -3.75 -11.58
CA LEU A 90 -8.86 -4.08 -12.68
C LEU A 90 -8.01 -5.30 -12.36
N LEU A 91 -7.47 -5.35 -11.14
CA LEU A 91 -6.70 -6.46 -10.62
C LEU A 91 -7.52 -7.77 -10.68
N ASP A 92 -8.76 -7.74 -10.20
CA ASP A 92 -9.70 -8.86 -10.26
C ASP A 92 -9.97 -9.32 -11.69
N LYS A 93 -10.15 -8.38 -12.63
CA LYS A 93 -10.34 -8.68 -14.03
C LYS A 93 -9.09 -9.34 -14.62
N TYR A 94 -7.92 -8.76 -14.40
CA TYR A 94 -6.65 -9.32 -14.87
C TYR A 94 -6.41 -10.73 -14.33
N PHE A 95 -6.72 -10.98 -13.06
CA PHE A 95 -6.61 -12.32 -12.48
C PHE A 95 -7.56 -13.32 -13.10
N LYS A 96 -8.82 -12.93 -13.35
CA LYS A 96 -9.78 -13.81 -14.02
C LYS A 96 -9.33 -14.20 -15.42
N ASP A 97 -8.78 -13.25 -16.16
CA ASP A 97 -8.36 -13.44 -17.55
C ASP A 97 -7.01 -14.18 -17.67
N ASN A 98 -6.15 -14.11 -16.64
CA ASN A 98 -4.77 -14.60 -16.69
C ASN A 98 -4.38 -15.50 -15.49
N LYS A 99 -5.33 -16.24 -14.94
CA LYS A 99 -5.16 -17.01 -13.70
C LYS A 99 -3.87 -17.85 -13.66
N GLU A 100 -3.52 -18.49 -14.77
CA GLU A 100 -2.34 -19.35 -14.87
C GLU A 100 -1.01 -18.60 -14.70
N LEU A 101 -0.93 -17.32 -15.12
CA LEU A 101 0.27 -16.50 -14.99
C LEU A 101 0.55 -16.09 -13.54
N PHE A 102 -0.49 -16.06 -12.71
CA PHE A 102 -0.40 -15.68 -11.30
C PHE A 102 -0.42 -16.88 -10.36
N THR A 103 -0.77 -18.05 -10.87
CA THR A 103 -0.70 -19.30 -10.11
C THR A 103 0.76 -19.57 -9.74
N ASN A 104 1.06 -19.57 -8.44
CA ASN A 104 2.41 -19.69 -7.87
C ASN A 104 3.33 -18.47 -8.04
N LEU A 105 2.80 -17.27 -8.32
CA LEU A 105 3.65 -16.08 -8.23
C LEU A 105 4.16 -15.95 -6.79
N ALA A 106 5.48 -16.04 -6.60
CA ALA A 106 6.14 -15.90 -5.30
C ALA A 106 7.21 -14.80 -5.30
N ASP A 107 7.59 -14.31 -6.48
CA ASP A 107 8.59 -13.26 -6.65
C ASP A 107 7.98 -11.88 -6.40
N LEU A 108 8.41 -11.25 -5.31
CA LEU A 108 7.96 -9.91 -4.90
C LEU A 108 8.36 -8.83 -5.91
N SER A 109 9.42 -9.02 -6.68
CA SER A 109 9.88 -8.07 -7.71
C SER A 109 8.90 -8.03 -8.88
N VAL A 110 8.36 -9.20 -9.25
CA VAL A 110 7.33 -9.31 -10.29
C VAL A 110 6.02 -8.70 -9.81
N LEU A 111 5.60 -8.99 -8.57
CA LEU A 111 4.43 -8.35 -7.95
C LEU A 111 4.58 -6.83 -7.92
N PHE A 112 5.76 -6.34 -7.52
CA PHE A 112 6.08 -4.92 -7.46
C PHE A 112 5.95 -4.25 -8.83
N THR A 113 6.57 -4.84 -9.85
CA THR A 113 6.54 -4.33 -11.23
C THR A 113 5.10 -4.30 -11.75
N PHE A 114 4.32 -5.34 -11.48
CA PHE A 114 2.94 -5.44 -11.91
C PHE A 114 2.04 -4.38 -11.26
N LEU A 115 2.10 -4.25 -9.93
CA LEU A 115 1.28 -3.27 -9.20
C LEU A 115 1.63 -1.82 -9.56
N THR A 116 2.92 -1.51 -9.70
CA THR A 116 3.35 -0.18 -10.12
C THR A 116 2.93 0.12 -11.56
N THR A 117 3.07 -0.83 -12.48
CA THR A 117 2.57 -0.67 -13.87
C THR A 117 1.06 -0.44 -13.91
N LEU A 118 0.28 -1.20 -13.12
CA LEU A 118 -1.17 -1.04 -13.05
C LEU A 118 -1.56 0.35 -12.54
N LEU A 119 -0.89 0.81 -11.48
CA LEU A 119 -1.08 2.14 -10.92
C LEU A 119 -0.77 3.23 -11.95
N GLU A 120 0.35 3.12 -12.68
CA GLU A 120 0.76 4.10 -13.67
C GLU A 120 -0.28 4.32 -14.76
N GLN A 121 -0.83 3.23 -15.28
CA GLN A 121 -1.85 3.25 -16.34
C GLN A 121 -3.18 3.89 -15.89
N HIS A 122 -3.46 3.93 -14.59
CA HIS A 122 -4.77 4.32 -14.05
C HIS A 122 -4.71 5.47 -13.02
N SER A 123 -3.53 6.07 -12.83
CA SER A 123 -3.28 7.15 -11.86
C SER A 123 -4.01 8.47 -12.13
N HIS A 124 -4.64 8.61 -13.30
CA HIS A 124 -5.39 9.81 -13.68
C HIS A 124 -6.77 9.95 -13.02
N LEU A 125 -7.24 8.95 -12.26
CA LEU A 125 -8.57 8.92 -11.63
C LEU A 125 -8.66 9.77 -10.34
N GLY A 126 -7.89 10.85 -10.25
CA GLY A 126 -7.69 11.66 -9.05
C GLY A 126 -8.97 12.22 -8.43
N THR A 127 -9.38 11.63 -7.31
CA THR A 127 -10.28 12.25 -6.34
C THR A 127 -9.57 12.29 -5.00
N SER A 128 -9.61 13.46 -4.35
CA SER A 128 -8.99 13.66 -3.03
C SER A 128 -9.67 12.78 -2.00
N MET A 129 -8.90 11.99 -1.27
CA MET A 129 -9.37 11.20 -0.14
C MET A 129 -9.13 11.94 1.18
N ASN A 130 -9.98 11.70 2.17
CA ASN A 130 -9.80 12.17 3.54
C ASN A 130 -8.98 11.19 4.39
N LEU A 131 -8.03 10.47 3.78
CA LEU A 131 -7.11 9.61 4.50
C LEU A 131 -5.93 10.43 5.00
N HIS A 132 -5.49 10.13 6.22
CA HIS A 132 -4.35 10.81 6.82
C HIS A 132 -3.05 10.39 6.12
N PRO A 133 -2.13 11.33 5.84
CA PRO A 133 -0.89 11.08 5.13
C PRO A 133 0.18 10.49 6.05
N TYR A 134 -0.17 9.43 6.76
CA TYR A 134 0.68 8.80 7.77
C TYR A 134 1.11 7.41 7.33
N LEU A 135 2.34 7.05 7.69
CA LEU A 135 2.82 5.68 7.72
C LEU A 135 2.87 5.23 9.19
N PHE A 136 1.92 4.41 9.60
CA PHE A 136 1.85 3.86 10.95
C PHE A 136 2.84 2.71 11.13
N ASN A 137 3.22 2.45 12.39
CA ASN A 137 4.17 1.38 12.74
C ASN A 137 5.46 1.44 11.91
N ALA A 138 5.94 2.66 11.64
CA ALA A 138 7.03 2.91 10.71
C ALA A 138 8.35 2.38 11.27
N ARG A 139 9.03 1.56 10.47
CA ARG A 139 10.32 0.95 10.83
C ARG A 139 11.32 1.17 9.72
N THR A 140 12.57 1.41 10.08
CA THR A 140 13.64 1.42 9.08
C THR A 140 13.91 0.01 8.61
N ILE A 141 14.34 -0.12 7.35
CA ILE A 141 14.62 -1.44 6.75
C ILE A 141 15.74 -2.20 7.47
N ASP A 142 16.68 -1.47 8.09
CA ASP A 142 17.76 -2.02 8.90
C ASP A 142 17.35 -2.32 10.35
N GLY A 143 16.10 -2.03 10.73
CA GLY A 143 15.54 -2.28 12.06
C GLY A 143 16.07 -1.36 13.17
N THR A 144 16.89 -0.36 12.86
CA THR A 144 17.52 0.52 13.87
C THR A 144 16.55 1.53 14.48
N CYS A 145 15.49 1.90 13.77
CA CYS A 145 14.50 2.86 14.25
C CYS A 145 13.07 2.34 14.06
N ASN A 146 12.23 2.59 15.07
CA ASN A 146 10.82 2.27 15.08
C ASN A 146 10.04 3.47 15.64
N LEU A 147 9.04 3.94 14.89
CA LEU A 147 8.20 5.07 15.22
C LEU A 147 6.72 4.64 15.18
N PRO A 148 5.88 5.16 16.08
CA PRO A 148 4.46 4.84 16.06
C PRO A 148 3.79 5.30 14.76
N PHE A 149 4.24 6.42 14.20
CA PHE A 149 3.87 6.88 12.87
C PHE A 149 4.90 7.88 12.31
N LEU A 150 4.90 8.02 10.98
CA LEU A 150 5.57 9.09 10.24
C LEU A 150 4.54 9.97 9.56
N ASN A 151 4.68 11.30 9.71
CA ASN A 151 3.89 12.25 8.95
C ASN A 151 4.57 12.56 7.61
N LEU A 152 3.93 12.12 6.53
CA LEU A 152 4.45 12.20 5.17
C LEU A 152 3.78 13.31 4.34
N LYS A 153 3.00 14.19 4.99
CA LYS A 153 2.35 15.33 4.35
C LYS A 153 3.37 16.25 3.66
N ASP A 154 3.09 16.58 2.40
CA ASP A 154 3.91 17.47 1.57
C ASP A 154 5.37 16.99 1.39
N ARG A 155 5.61 15.68 1.54
CA ARG A 155 6.94 15.07 1.38
C ARG A 155 7.07 14.40 0.02
N LYS A 156 8.31 14.35 -0.48
CA LYS A 156 8.69 13.49 -1.61
C LYS A 156 8.94 12.09 -1.08
N ILE A 157 8.33 11.12 -1.74
CA ILE A 157 8.34 9.72 -1.30
C ILE A 157 8.60 8.88 -2.53
N TYR A 158 9.59 8.00 -2.42
CA TYR A 158 9.94 7.10 -3.49
C TYR A 158 9.55 5.70 -3.08
N LEU A 159 8.74 5.03 -3.91
CA LEU A 159 8.42 3.63 -3.68
C LEU A 159 9.58 2.78 -4.20
N MET A 160 10.14 1.93 -3.34
CA MET A 160 11.38 1.19 -3.60
C MET A 160 11.12 -0.28 -3.92
N SER A 161 10.27 -0.95 -3.13
CA SER A 161 10.01 -2.39 -3.28
C SER A 161 8.79 -2.84 -2.46
N ILE A 162 8.54 -4.15 -2.47
CA ILE A 162 7.67 -4.87 -1.52
C ILE A 162 8.54 -5.86 -0.74
N ILE A 163 8.28 -6.01 0.55
CA ILE A 163 8.94 -7.00 1.41
C ILE A 163 7.91 -7.87 2.11
N ASP A 164 8.34 -9.06 2.54
CA ASP A 164 7.64 -9.88 3.53
C ASP A 164 8.34 -9.72 4.88
N ILE A 165 7.62 -9.24 5.89
CA ILE A 165 8.20 -8.96 7.22
C ILE A 165 8.36 -10.21 8.10
N ASN A 166 7.90 -11.38 7.63
CA ASN A 166 8.03 -12.66 8.33
C ASN A 166 9.04 -13.62 7.67
N ALA A 167 9.72 -13.19 6.61
CA ALA A 167 10.66 -14.01 5.84
C ALA A 167 11.99 -14.27 6.56
#